data_AF-A0A166QMY2-F1
#
_entry.id   AF-A0A166QMY2-F1
#
_cell.length_a   1.000
_cell.length_b   1.000
_cell.length_c   1.000
_cell.angle_alpha   90.00
_cell.angle_beta   90.00
_cell.angle_gamma   90.00
#
_symmetry.space_group_name_H-M   'P 1'
#
loop_
_entity.id
_entity.type
_entity.pdbx_description
1 polymer ?
#
loop_
_entity_poly.entity_id
_entity_poly.type
_entity_poly.pdbx_seq_one_letter_code
_entity_poly.pdbx_strand_id
1 'polypeptide(L)'
;MTDQLHRVAARGFTEANLAALASDLKSWRNHAALPSECKFHELARLCVPFASDGDEYQEAERLIITFALDYASRGDGGTPPQSTSHVADNAPQ
;
A
#
# COMPACT_ATOMS: atom_id res chain seq x y z
N MET A 1 12.80 22.29 0.94
CA MET A 1 11.44 22.18 0.37
C MET A 1 11.30 21.07 -0.69
N THR A 2 12.39 20.60 -1.30
CA THR A 2 12.38 19.52 -2.30
C THR A 2 12.03 18.16 -1.71
N ASP A 3 12.53 17.84 -0.51
CA ASP A 3 12.31 16.55 0.17
C ASP A 3 10.82 16.20 0.33
N GLN A 4 10.01 17.17 0.78
CA GLN A 4 8.59 16.98 1.01
C GLN A 4 7.79 16.76 -0.29
N LEU A 5 8.20 17.39 -1.39
CA LEU A 5 7.58 17.17 -2.70
C LEU A 5 7.84 15.74 -3.20
N HIS A 6 9.05 15.23 -3.03
CA HIS A 6 9.41 13.86 -3.41
C HIS A 6 8.68 12.83 -2.55
N ARG A 7 8.52 13.06 -1.25
CA ARG A 7 7.72 12.18 -0.37
C ARG A 7 6.26 12.11 -0.80
N VAL A 8 5.66 13.25 -1.16
CA VAL A 8 4.27 13.28 -1.66
C VAL A 8 4.15 12.54 -2.99
N ALA A 9 5.09 12.73 -3.90
CA ALA A 9 5.12 12.01 -5.18
C ALA A 9 5.29 10.49 -4.98
N ALA A 10 6.23 10.06 -4.13
CA ALA A 10 6.45 8.67 -3.79
C ALA A 10 5.21 8.02 -3.15
N ARG A 11 4.52 8.75 -2.26
CA ARG A 11 3.28 8.29 -1.64
C ARG A 11 2.16 8.13 -2.66
N GLY A 12 1.94 9.12 -3.52
CA GLY A 12 0.93 9.04 -4.58
C GLY A 12 1.21 7.91 -5.58
N PHE A 13 2.48 7.70 -5.92
CA PHE A 13 2.89 6.58 -6.76
C PHE A 13 2.66 5.22 -6.08
N THR A 14 2.96 5.13 -4.77
CA THR A 14 2.73 3.92 -3.97
C THR A 14 1.26 3.56 -3.91
N GLU A 15 0.40 4.55 -3.66
CA GLU A 15 -1.05 4.39 -3.62
C GLU A 15 -1.62 3.87 -4.94
N ALA A 16 -1.22 4.48 -6.06
CA ALA A 16 -1.72 4.11 -7.39
C ALA A 16 -1.25 2.72 -7.86
N ASN A 17 -0.14 2.22 -7.33
CA ASN A 17 0.50 0.97 -7.79
C ASN A 17 0.64 -0.08 -6.69
N LEU A 18 -0.07 0.05 -5.56
CA LEU A 18 0.16 -0.75 -4.35
C LEU A 18 0.17 -2.26 -4.59
N ALA A 19 -0.77 -2.77 -5.39
CA ALA A 19 -0.86 -4.20 -5.70
C ALA A 19 0.36 -4.72 -6.48
N ALA A 20 0.82 -3.97 -7.48
CA ALA A 20 2.02 -4.32 -8.25
C ALA A 20 3.28 -4.22 -7.39
N LEU A 21 3.41 -3.14 -6.60
CA LEU A 21 4.52 -2.93 -5.68
C LEU A 21 4.62 -4.01 -4.60
N ALA A 22 3.49 -4.47 -4.06
CA ALA A 22 3.45 -5.55 -3.09
C ALA A 22 3.89 -6.89 -3.71
N SER A 23 3.50 -7.16 -4.97
CA SER A 23 3.94 -8.35 -5.71
C SER A 23 5.44 -8.30 -6.02
N ASP A 24 5.95 -7.15 -6.44
CA ASP A 24 7.37 -6.92 -6.71
C ASP A 24 8.21 -7.07 -5.43
N LEU A 25 7.77 -6.45 -4.32
CA LEU A 25 8.41 -6.56 -3.00
C LEU A 25 8.45 -8.01 -2.52
N LYS A 26 7.34 -8.76 -2.66
CA LYS A 26 7.29 -10.17 -2.32
C LYS A 26 8.29 -10.99 -3.14
N SER A 27 8.36 -10.72 -4.44
CA SER A 27 9.29 -11.41 -5.35
C SER A 27 10.74 -11.11 -4.98
N TRP A 28 11.06 -9.85 -4.67
CA TRP A 28 12.38 -9.43 -4.23
C TRP A 28 12.81 -10.11 -2.93
N ARG A 29 11.92 -10.17 -1.92
CA ARG A 29 12.21 -10.82 -0.64
C ARG A 29 12.44 -12.32 -0.77
N ASN A 30 11.78 -12.98 -1.72
CA ASN A 30 11.88 -14.43 -1.91
C ASN A 30 13.07 -14.84 -2.79
N HIS A 31 13.42 -14.03 -3.79
CA HIS A 31 14.38 -14.42 -4.83
C HIS A 31 15.61 -13.51 -4.90
N ALA A 32 15.68 -12.45 -4.09
CA ALA A 32 16.69 -11.39 -4.16
C ALA A 32 16.86 -10.79 -5.58
N ALA A 33 15.83 -10.91 -6.40
CA ALA A 33 15.82 -10.50 -7.79
C ALA A 33 14.55 -9.70 -8.07
N LEU A 34 14.74 -8.54 -8.69
CA LEU A 34 13.66 -7.70 -9.20
C LEU A 34 13.76 -7.68 -10.73
N PRO A 35 12.64 -7.76 -11.47
CA PRO A 35 12.64 -7.52 -12.90
C PRO A 35 13.17 -6.12 -13.19
N SER A 36 13.91 -5.97 -14.29
CA SER A 36 14.54 -4.71 -14.70
C SER A 36 13.54 -3.56 -14.89
N GLU A 37 12.30 -3.88 -15.23
CA GLU A 37 11.22 -2.93 -15.53
C GLU A 37 10.04 -3.06 -14.55
N CYS A 38 10.32 -3.24 -13.25
CA CYS A 38 9.28 -3.31 -12.23
C CYS A 38 9.02 -1.96 -11.55
N LYS A 39 7.82 -1.81 -10.98
CA LYS A 39 7.40 -0.56 -10.34
C LYS A 39 8.19 -0.26 -9.07
N PHE A 40 8.78 -1.27 -8.46
CA PHE A 40 9.66 -1.12 -7.31
C PHE A 40 10.92 -0.28 -7.63
N HIS A 41 11.53 -0.45 -8.80
CA HIS A 41 12.66 0.38 -9.23
C HIS A 41 12.26 1.84 -9.43
N GLU A 42 11.08 2.08 -10.02
CA GLU A 42 10.54 3.44 -10.17
C GLU A 42 10.31 4.11 -8.82
N LEU A 43 9.76 3.37 -7.84
CA LEU A 43 9.57 3.88 -6.48
C LEU A 43 10.90 4.16 -5.78
N ALA A 44 11.89 3.27 -5.88
CA ALA A 44 13.22 3.49 -5.32
C ALA A 44 13.86 4.77 -5.87
N ARG A 45 13.75 5.02 -7.19
CA ARG A 45 14.23 6.26 -7.81
C ARG A 45 13.54 7.52 -7.26
N LEU A 46 12.26 7.43 -6.89
CA LEU A 46 11.56 8.52 -6.22
C LEU A 46 12.01 8.73 -4.76
N CYS A 47 12.60 7.71 -4.14
CA CYS A 47 13.11 7.75 -2.77
C CYS A 47 14.53 8.33 -2.66
N VAL A 48 15.36 8.22 -3.71
CA VAL A 48 16.73 8.79 -3.77
C VAL A 48 16.89 10.19 -3.17
N PRO A 49 15.98 11.16 -3.40
CA PRO A 49 16.15 12.53 -2.90
C PRO A 49 16.05 12.67 -1.38
N PHE A 50 15.45 11.70 -0.68
CA PHE A 50 15.17 11.75 0.75
C PHE A 50 15.63 10.50 1.53
N ALA A 51 16.05 9.46 0.82
CA ALA A 51 16.69 8.29 1.42
C ALA A 51 18.12 8.62 1.86
N SER A 52 18.65 7.81 2.77
CA SER A 52 20.09 7.80 3.04
C SER A 52 20.84 7.21 1.84
N ASP A 53 22.12 7.54 1.69
CA ASP A 53 22.92 7.13 0.53
C ASP A 53 22.95 5.59 0.41
N GLY A 54 22.40 5.06 -0.69
CA GLY A 54 22.28 3.62 -0.95
C GLY A 54 21.11 2.90 -0.25
N ASP A 55 20.22 3.63 0.42
CA ASP A 55 19.05 3.09 1.12
C ASP A 55 17.72 3.29 0.37
N GLU A 56 17.74 3.68 -0.91
CA GLU A 56 16.53 4.01 -1.65
C GLU A 56 15.54 2.85 -1.81
N TYR A 57 16.04 1.61 -1.89
CA TYR A 57 15.21 0.41 -1.96
C TYR A 57 14.61 0.06 -0.59
N GLN A 58 15.38 0.25 0.49
CA GLN A 58 14.96 0.08 1.87
C GLN A 58 13.86 1.10 2.22
N GLU A 59 14.00 2.33 1.74
CA GLU A 59 13.01 3.38 1.96
C GLU A 59 11.72 3.13 1.14
N ALA A 60 11.85 2.66 -0.11
CA ALA A 60 10.72 2.21 -0.91
C ALA A 60 9.95 1.06 -0.24
N GLU A 61 10.66 0.06 0.32
CA GLU A 61 10.06 -1.02 1.09
C GLU A 61 9.29 -0.48 2.30
N ARG A 62 9.88 0.42 3.09
CA ARG A 62 9.22 1.04 4.26
C ARG A 62 7.94 1.77 3.85
N LEU A 63 7.95 2.50 2.74
CA LEU A 63 6.78 3.19 2.21
C LEU A 63 5.66 2.21 1.87
N ILE A 64 5.96 1.13 1.17
CA ILE A 64 4.97 0.10 0.79
C ILE A 64 4.37 -0.55 2.04
N ILE A 65 5.22 -0.96 3.00
CA ILE A 65 4.77 -1.60 4.25
C ILE A 65 3.89 -0.64 5.04
N THR A 66 4.33 0.62 5.23
CA THR A 66 3.57 1.63 5.97
C THR A 66 2.21 1.88 5.32
N PHE A 67 2.16 1.97 3.99
CA PHE A 67 0.93 2.20 3.26
C PHE A 67 -0.02 1.00 3.34
N ALA A 68 0.49 -0.23 3.22
CA ALA A 68 -0.30 -1.44 3.38
C ALA A 68 -0.89 -1.57 4.79
N LEU A 69 -0.13 -1.20 5.82
CA LEU A 69 -0.59 -1.18 7.21
C LEU A 69 -1.65 -0.08 7.46
N ASP A 70 -1.46 1.13 6.92
CA ASP A 70 -2.46 2.21 7.00
C ASP A 70 -3.77 1.79 6.29
N TYR A 71 -3.66 1.16 5.12
CA TYR A 71 -4.81 0.64 4.38
C TYR A 71 -5.54 -0.46 5.16
N ALA A 72 -4.82 -1.41 5.74
CA ALA A 72 -5.39 -2.49 6.55
C ALA A 72 -6.08 -1.96 7.82
N SER A 73 -5.48 -0.98 8.49
CA SER A 73 -6.07 -0.36 9.69
C SER A 73 -7.29 0.51 9.39
N ARG A 74 -7.38 1.11 8.20
CA ARG A 74 -8.61 1.76 7.69
C ARG A 74 -9.69 0.76 7.27
N GLY A 75 -9.31 -0.48 6.96
CA GLY A 75 -10.17 -1.54 6.45
C GLY A 75 -10.99 -2.32 7.50
N ASP A 76 -10.74 -2.10 8.80
CA ASP A 76 -11.49 -2.76 9.90
C ASP A 76 -12.82 -2.05 10.26
N GLY A 77 -13.29 -1.14 9.41
CA GLY A 77 -14.66 -0.59 9.45
C GLY A 77 -15.65 -1.34 8.56
N GLY A 78 -15.24 -2.45 7.94
CA GLY A 78 -16.10 -3.31 7.11
C GLY A 78 -17.08 -4.09 7.98
N THR A 79 -18.24 -3.49 8.21
CA THR A 79 -19.44 -4.06 8.83
C THR A 79 -19.62 -5.55 8.50
N PRO A 80 -19.77 -6.47 9.48
CA PRO A 80 -20.48 -7.71 9.21
C PRO A 80 -21.90 -7.32 8.78
N PRO A 81 -22.48 -7.96 7.74
CA PRO A 81 -23.81 -7.62 7.26
C PRO A 81 -24.80 -7.71 8.41
N GLN A 82 -25.53 -6.62 8.60
CA GLN A 82 -26.74 -6.54 9.40
C GLN A 82 -27.52 -7.84 9.24
N SER A 83 -27.65 -8.60 10.32
CA SER A 83 -28.75 -9.56 10.45
C SER A 83 -30.03 -8.74 10.42
N THR A 84 -30.60 -8.57 9.23
CA THR A 84 -31.96 -8.10 9.05
C THR A 84 -32.86 -9.16 9.67
N SER A 85 -33.11 -9.05 10.98
CA SER A 85 -34.27 -9.67 11.62
C SER A 85 -35.53 -9.01 11.03
N HIS A 86 -35.93 -9.46 9.86
CA HIS A 86 -37.21 -9.12 9.25
C HIS A 86 -38.00 -10.40 8.97
N VAL A 87 -38.67 -10.89 10.02
CA VAL A 87 -39.93 -11.64 9.96
C VAL A 87 -40.62 -11.42 11.32
N ALA A 88 -41.91 -11.19 11.45
CA ALA A 88 -42.92 -10.64 10.59
C ALA A 88 -43.93 -10.01 11.55
N ASP A 89 -44.37 -8.80 11.23
CA ASP A 89 -45.62 -8.24 11.74
C ASP A 89 -46.74 -9.25 11.42
N ASN A 90 -47.34 -9.85 12.45
CA ASN A 90 -48.51 -10.70 12.32
C ASN A 90 -49.59 -10.21 13.30
N ALA A 91 -50.36 -9.25 12.83
CA ALA A 91 -51.77 -9.12 13.14
C ALA A 91 -52.46 -8.93 11.77
N PRO A 92 -53.56 -9.64 11.45
CA PRO A 92 -54.81 -9.44 12.18
C PRO A 92 -55.72 -10.69 12.32
N GLN A 93 -56.53 -10.70 13.37
CA GLN A 93 -58.01 -10.85 13.38
C GLN A 93 -58.47 -10.87 14.85
#